data_AF-A0A523UI42-F1
#
_entry.id   AF-A0A523UI42-F1
#
_cell.length_a   1.000
_cell.length_b   1.000
_cell.length_c   1.000
_cell.angle_alpha   90.00
_cell.angle_beta   90.00
_cell.angle_gamma   90.00
#
_symmetry.space_group_name_H-M   'P 1'
#
loop_
_entity.id
_entity.type
_entity.pdbx_description
1 polymer ?
#
loop_
_entity_poly.entity_id
_entity_poly.type
_entity_poly.pdbx_seq_one_letter_code
_entity_poly.pdbx_strand_id
1 'polypeptide(L)'
;MSSLVRDISAPFAPKCSSCGSTHLSHAVSGFAYHKLLKAVWKESGEPTIHTGEDYYKDPRNIGRWMEKKFQDLGQELPSQIQEKIQAAREGVLPEPLKDLKSASPTAAYD
;
A
#
# COMPACT_ATOMS: atom_id res chain seq x y z
N MET A 1 26.37 -3.06 20.37
CA MET A 1 26.90 -3.68 19.13
C MET A 1 25.74 -4.16 18.30
N SER A 2 25.68 -3.74 17.03
CA SER A 2 24.65 -4.15 16.06
C SER A 2 25.32 -5.03 15.02
N SER A 3 24.82 -6.26 14.84
CA SER A 3 25.27 -7.21 13.83
C SER A 3 24.23 -7.29 12.72
N LEU A 4 24.66 -7.16 11.47
CA LEU A 4 23.78 -7.26 10.32
C LEU A 4 23.68 -8.73 9.90
N VAL A 5 22.48 -9.29 9.98
CA VAL A 5 22.23 -10.70 9.62
C VAL A 5 21.38 -10.72 8.36
N ARG A 6 21.76 -11.54 7.38
CA ARG A 6 21.09 -11.61 6.07
C ARG A 6 19.68 -12.21 6.15
N ASP A 7 19.49 -13.14 7.07
CA ASP A 7 18.23 -13.85 7.28
C ASP A 7 17.96 -13.94 8.78
N ILE A 8 16.81 -13.42 9.21
CA ILE A 8 16.39 -13.44 10.61
C ILE A 8 16.10 -14.86 11.11
N SER A 9 15.80 -15.78 10.20
CA SER A 9 15.47 -17.18 10.45
C SER A 9 16.73 -18.04 10.57
N ALA A 10 17.88 -17.55 10.11
CA ALA A 10 19.12 -18.28 10.19
C ALA A 10 19.59 -18.38 11.65
N PRO A 11 20.07 -19.56 12.10
CA PRO A 11 20.56 -19.71 13.46
C PRO A 11 21.80 -18.83 13.66
N PHE A 12 21.66 -17.85 14.55
CA PHE A 12 22.71 -16.93 14.95
C PHE A 12 22.77 -16.87 16.48
N ALA A 13 23.94 -17.09 17.05
CA ALA A 13 24.15 -17.10 18.50
C ALA A 13 24.97 -15.86 18.93
N PRO A 14 24.33 -14.69 19.06
CA PRO A 14 25.04 -13.49 19.49
C PRO A 14 25.51 -13.62 20.94
N LYS A 15 26.71 -13.09 21.21
CA LYS A 15 27.24 -12.91 22.57
C LYS A 15 27.44 -11.43 22.84
N CYS A 16 27.08 -10.97 24.03
CA CYS A 16 27.34 -9.60 24.43
C CYS A 16 28.85 -9.33 24.49
N SER A 17 29.33 -8.30 23.79
CA SER A 17 30.74 -7.93 23.79
C SER A 17 31.25 -7.41 25.13
N SER A 18 30.37 -6.88 25.97
CA SER A 18 30.73 -6.27 27.25
C SER A 18 30.74 -7.28 28.41
N CYS A 19 29.85 -8.28 28.40
CA CYS A 19 29.68 -9.22 29.51
C CYS A 19 29.62 -10.70 29.11
N GLY A 20 29.69 -11.04 27.82
CA GLY A 20 29.67 -12.42 27.33
C GLY A 20 28.32 -13.15 27.43
N SER A 21 27.28 -12.51 27.99
CA SER A 21 25.94 -13.09 28.12
C SER A 21 25.34 -13.50 26.77
N THR A 22 24.65 -14.64 26.77
CA THR A 22 23.85 -15.16 25.65
C THR A 22 22.36 -14.83 25.80
N HIS A 23 21.96 -14.18 26.89
CA HIS A 23 20.58 -13.82 27.19
C HIS A 23 20.20 -12.51 26.48
N LEU A 24 20.15 -12.54 25.15
CA LEU A 24 19.88 -11.39 24.30
C LEU A 24 18.50 -11.53 23.63
N SER A 25 17.79 -10.41 23.48
CA SER A 25 16.57 -10.36 22.68
C SER A 25 16.87 -9.83 21.28
N HIS A 26 16.22 -10.41 20.26
CA HIS A 26 16.32 -9.91 18.90
C HIS A 26 15.54 -8.60 18.77
N ALA A 27 16.24 -7.51 18.45
CA ALA A 27 15.64 -6.23 18.08
C ALA A 27 15.88 -5.99 16.60
N VAL A 28 14.81 -6.04 15.80
CA VAL A 28 14.87 -5.71 14.37
C VAL A 28 14.68 -4.20 14.23
N SER A 29 15.61 -3.53 13.54
CA SER A 29 15.41 -2.12 13.20
C SER A 29 14.25 -2.00 12.21
N GLY A 30 13.25 -1.18 12.55
CA GLY A 30 12.19 -0.84 11.61
C GLY A 30 12.76 -0.05 10.45
N PHE A 31 12.49 -0.48 9.22
CA PHE A 31 12.88 0.22 8.00
C PHE A 31 11.68 0.41 7.09
N ALA A 32 11.64 1.54 6.38
CA ALA A 32 10.68 1.77 5.32
C ALA A 32 11.28 1.30 3.98
N TYR A 33 10.48 0.62 3.18
CA TYR A 33 10.86 0.27 1.81
C TYR A 33 9.66 0.51 0.88
N HIS A 34 9.94 0.87 -0.37
CA HIS A 34 8.90 1.04 -1.37
C HIS A 34 8.50 -0.33 -1.93
N LYS A 35 7.21 -0.66 -1.83
CA LYS A 35 6.66 -1.84 -2.48
C LYS A 35 6.44 -1.54 -3.96
N LEU A 36 6.89 -2.46 -4.82
CA LEU A 36 6.52 -2.45 -6.23
C LEU A 36 5.01 -2.61 -6.37
N LEU A 37 4.42 -2.01 -7.41
CA LEU A 37 2.98 -2.12 -7.69
C LEU A 37 2.51 -3.58 -7.71
N LYS A 38 3.30 -4.48 -8.32
CA LYS A 38 2.99 -5.92 -8.36
C LYS A 38 2.86 -6.57 -6.97
N ALA A 39 3.69 -6.15 -6.01
CA ALA A 39 3.63 -6.65 -4.65
C ALA A 39 2.39 -6.11 -3.93
N VAL A 40 2.07 -4.83 -4.11
CA VAL A 40 0.84 -4.20 -3.59
C VAL A 40 -0.39 -4.91 -4.14
N TRP A 41 -0.42 -5.20 -5.43
CA TRP A 41 -1.51 -5.93 -6.08
C TRP A 41 -1.71 -7.32 -5.51
N LYS A 42 -0.60 -8.04 -5.28
CA LYS A 42 -0.65 -9.38 -4.67
C LYS A 42 -1.22 -9.33 -3.25
N GLU A 43 -0.76 -8.39 -2.43
CA GLU A 43 -1.23 -8.22 -1.05
C GLU A 43 -2.68 -7.75 -0.98
N SER A 44 -3.06 -6.84 -1.88
CA SER A 44 -4.42 -6.31 -1.96
C SER A 44 -5.42 -7.34 -2.50
N GLY A 45 -5.01 -8.50 -3.03
CA GLY A 45 -5.93 -9.51 -3.56
C GLY A 45 -6.69 -9.05 -4.82
N GLU A 46 -7.74 -9.77 -5.21
CA GLU A 46 -8.55 -9.41 -6.40
C GLU A 46 -9.64 -8.39 -6.04
N PRO A 47 -9.90 -7.37 -6.89
CA PRO A 47 -10.91 -6.34 -6.61
C PRO A 47 -12.32 -6.90 -6.38
N THR A 48 -12.64 -8.04 -7.00
CA THR A 48 -13.96 -8.68 -6.94
C THR A 48 -14.25 -9.40 -5.63
N ILE A 49 -13.22 -9.67 -4.81
CA ILE A 49 -13.36 -10.43 -3.56
C ILE A 49 -13.63 -9.48 -2.37
N HIS A 50 -13.33 -8.20 -2.52
CA HIS A 50 -13.49 -7.21 -1.45
C HIS A 50 -14.85 -6.52 -1.52
N THR A 51 -15.69 -6.79 -0.53
CA THR A 51 -17.03 -6.20 -0.40
C THR A 51 -17.04 -4.88 0.39
N GLY A 52 -15.93 -4.52 1.05
CA GLY A 52 -15.82 -3.33 1.89
C GLY A 52 -15.01 -2.19 1.25
N GLU A 53 -15.22 -0.98 1.74
CA GLU A 53 -14.54 0.25 1.29
C GLU A 53 -13.02 0.25 1.60
N ASP A 54 -12.58 -0.61 2.52
CA ASP A 54 -11.18 -0.74 2.95
C ASP A 54 -10.21 -0.98 1.79
N TYR A 55 -10.65 -1.66 0.74
CA TYR A 55 -9.85 -1.95 -0.43
C TYR A 55 -9.34 -0.69 -1.15
N TYR A 56 -10.16 0.37 -1.18
CA TYR A 56 -9.84 1.63 -1.86
C TYR A 56 -9.17 2.66 -0.95
N LYS A 57 -8.91 2.33 0.32
CA LYS A 57 -8.06 3.16 1.21
C LYS A 57 -6.63 3.27 0.67
N ASP A 58 -6.17 2.26 -0.08
CA ASP A 58 -4.95 2.37 -0.87
C ASP A 58 -5.29 2.97 -2.25
N PRO A 59 -4.85 4.21 -2.56
CA PRO A 59 -5.17 4.85 -3.83
C PRO A 59 -4.69 4.03 -5.03
N ARG A 60 -3.63 3.21 -4.89
CA ARG A 60 -3.10 2.36 -5.97
C ARG A 60 -4.11 1.30 -6.45
N ASN A 61 -5.15 1.02 -5.67
CA ASN A 61 -6.23 0.11 -6.06
C ASN A 61 -7.34 0.79 -6.87
N ILE A 62 -7.41 2.12 -6.91
CA ILE A 62 -8.37 2.86 -7.74
C ILE A 62 -8.08 2.54 -9.22
N GLY A 63 -9.12 2.20 -9.97
CA GLY A 63 -9.02 1.84 -11.40
C GLY A 63 -8.51 0.43 -11.70
N ARG A 64 -8.04 -0.32 -10.69
CA ARG A 64 -7.37 -1.62 -10.89
C ARG A 64 -8.25 -2.68 -11.55
N TRP A 65 -9.53 -2.73 -11.20
CA TRP A 65 -10.47 -3.66 -11.85
C TRP A 65 -10.62 -3.36 -13.34
N MET A 66 -10.68 -2.07 -13.70
CA MET A 66 -10.82 -1.63 -15.09
C MET A 66 -9.55 -1.89 -15.90
N GLU A 67 -8.38 -1.55 -15.35
CA GLU A 67 -7.07 -1.86 -15.95
C GLU A 67 -6.93 -3.38 -16.22
N LYS A 68 -7.26 -4.22 -15.22
CA LYS A 68 -7.26 -5.68 -15.38
C LYS A 68 -8.24 -6.13 -16.46
N LYS A 69 -9.46 -5.60 -16.47
CA LYS A 69 -10.50 -6.01 -17.42
C LYS A 69 -10.12 -5.69 -18.86
N PHE A 70 -9.54 -4.52 -19.13
CA PHE A 70 -9.06 -4.14 -20.46
C PHE A 70 -7.87 -5.01 -20.89
N GLN A 71 -6.93 -5.25 -19.98
CA GLN A 71 -5.82 -6.17 -20.22
C GLN A 71 -6.30 -7.59 -20.56
N ASP A 72 -7.26 -8.12 -19.82
CA ASP A 72 -7.85 -9.46 -20.05
C ASP A 72 -8.58 -9.54 -21.41
N LEU A 73 -9.15 -8.41 -21.87
CA LEU A 73 -9.79 -8.30 -23.18
C LEU A 73 -8.79 -8.04 -24.32
N GLY A 74 -7.50 -7.88 -24.03
CA GLY A 74 -6.48 -7.52 -25.01
C GLY A 74 -6.69 -6.13 -25.61
N GLN A 75 -7.38 -5.24 -24.89
CA GLN A 75 -7.67 -3.87 -25.32
C GLN A 75 -6.84 -2.89 -24.51
N GLU A 76 -6.42 -1.81 -25.16
CA GLU A 76 -5.76 -0.70 -24.49
C GLU A 76 -6.79 0.15 -23.74
N LEU A 77 -6.44 0.59 -22.53
CA LEU A 77 -7.30 1.48 -21.76
C LEU A 77 -7.28 2.88 -22.41
N PRO A 78 -8.43 3.51 -22.71
CA PRO A 78 -8.45 4.84 -23.31
C PRO A 78 -7.72 5.87 -22.43
N SER A 79 -6.95 6.75 -23.06
CA SER A 79 -6.11 7.76 -22.37
C SER A 79 -6.91 8.64 -21.41
N GLN A 80 -8.11 9.09 -21.80
CA GLN A 80 -8.98 9.88 -20.92
C GLN A 80 -9.36 9.14 -19.63
N ILE A 81 -9.49 7.81 -19.69
CA ILE A 81 -9.83 7.01 -18.51
C ILE A 81 -8.59 6.82 -17.65
N GLN A 82 -7.43 6.58 -18.28
CA GLN A 82 -6.15 6.50 -17.60
C GLN A 82 -5.83 7.79 -16.82
N GLU A 83 -6.04 8.95 -17.43
CA GLU A 83 -5.87 10.26 -16.80
C GLU A 83 -6.81 10.44 -15.60
N LYS A 84 -8.08 10.04 -15.73
CA LYS A 84 -9.05 10.09 -14.62
C LYS A 84 -8.67 9.17 -13.46
N ILE A 85 -8.20 7.96 -13.75
CA ILE A 85 -7.69 7.03 -12.73
C ILE A 85 -6.49 7.65 -12.03
N GLN A 86 -5.55 8.24 -12.78
CA GLN A 86 -4.37 8.88 -12.21
C GLN A 86 -4.73 10.08 -11.33
N ALA A 87 -5.62 10.94 -11.79
CA ALA A 87 -6.12 12.08 -11.00
C ALA A 87 -6.79 11.60 -9.70
N ALA A 88 -7.58 10.53 -9.75
CA ALA A 88 -8.20 9.95 -8.56
C ALA A 88 -7.17 9.35 -7.59
N ARG A 89 -6.10 8.71 -8.10
CA ARG A 89 -4.96 8.22 -7.29
C ARG A 89 -4.22 9.36 -6.58
N GLU A 90 -4.24 10.55 -7.16
CA GLU A 90 -3.66 11.78 -6.60
C GLU A 90 -4.63 12.53 -5.67
N GLY A 91 -5.84 12.02 -5.46
CA GLY A 91 -6.85 12.65 -4.59
C GLY A 91 -7.59 13.82 -5.24
N VAL A 92 -7.55 13.94 -6.57
CA VAL A 92 -8.35 14.92 -7.31
C VAL A 92 -9.79 14.41 -7.40
N LEU A 93 -10.72 15.19 -6.84
CA LEU A 93 -12.15 14.90 -6.96
C LEU A 93 -12.67 15.20 -8.38
N PRO A 94 -13.63 14.41 -8.87
CA PRO A 94 -14.26 14.69 -10.16
C PRO A 94 -15.08 16.00 -10.11
N GLU A 95 -15.30 16.63 -11.26
CA GLU A 95 -15.98 17.94 -11.37
C GLU A 95 -17.24 18.07 -10.49
N PRO A 96 -18.18 17.11 -10.47
CA PRO A 96 -19.41 17.26 -9.68
C PRO A 96 -19.20 17.27 -8.16
N LEU A 97 -18.03 16.82 -7.70
CA LEU A 97 -17.69 16.70 -6.28
C LEU A 97 -16.61 17.71 -5.85
N LYS A 98 -16.11 18.55 -6.75
CA LYS A 98 -15.08 19.54 -6.41
C LYS A 98 -15.55 20.54 -5.36
N ASP A 99 -16.83 20.89 -5.40
CA ASP A 99 -17.46 21.83 -4.47
C ASP A 99 -17.62 21.24 -3.04
N LEU A 100 -17.44 19.92 -2.86
CA LEU A 100 -17.47 19.29 -1.54
C LEU A 100 -16.16 19.48 -0.76
N LYS A 101 -15.06 19.93 -1.40
CA LYS A 101 -13.79 20.17 -0.70
C LYS A 101 -13.88 21.23 0.41
N SER A 102 -14.86 22.13 0.32
CA SER A 102 -15.14 23.17 1.32
C SER A 102 -16.09 22.71 2.43
N ALA A 103 -16.73 21.54 2.29
CA ALA A 103 -17.57 20.98 3.34
C ALA A 103 -16.68 20.25 4.36
N SER A 104 -16.49 20.87 5.53
CA SER A 104 -15.75 20.24 6.64
C SER A 104 -16.48 18.97 7.11
N PRO A 105 -15.78 17.84 7.32
CA PRO A 105 -16.38 16.59 7.83
C PRO A 105 -17.01 16.72 9.22
N THR A 106 -16.73 17.80 9.96
CA THR A 106 -17.22 18.03 11.32
C THR A 106 -18.60 18.67 11.41
N ALA A 107 -19.21 19.10 10.30
CA ALA A 107 -20.52 19.76 10.32
C ALA A 107 -21.71 18.82 10.61
N ALA A 108 -21.46 17.51 10.80
CA ALA A 108 -22.49 16.49 11.03
C ALA A 108 -22.58 15.99 12.48
N TYR A 109 -21.84 16.59 13.43
CA TYR A 109 -21.85 16.23 14.86
C TYR A 109 -22.29 17.39 15.78
N ASP A 110 -23.26 18.20 15.34
CA ASP A 110 -23.99 19.14 16.20
C ASP A 110 -25.38 18.60 16.56
#